data_AF-A0A1V4ERY0-F1
#
_entry.id   AF-A0A1V4ERY0-F1
#
_cell.length_a   1.000
_cell.length_b   1.000
_cell.length_c   1.000
_cell.angle_alpha   90.00
_cell.angle_beta   90.00
_cell.angle_gamma   90.00
#
_symmetry.space_group_name_H-M   'P 1'
#
loop_
_entity.id
_entity.type
_entity.pdbx_description
1 polymer ?
#
loop_
_entity_poly.entity_id
_entity_poly.type
_entity_poly.pdbx_seq_one_letter_code
_entity_poly.pdbx_strand_id
1 'polypeptide(L)'
;MDYARAVRLKKMKIYEEKQRLEERMHADQKVDHARQHVSDLRAEQEIAFAQLHRGARTAADFQQWARYDEALREKEGLALHQLEECVDEANQASEAVFRAYQDVYRFRQLAELERSRLQKERLSREWHALDEWVLNRSVTNT
;
A
#
# COMPACT_ATOMS: atom_id res chain seq x y z
N MET A 1 26.64 11.54 5.06
CA MET A 1 25.75 11.09 6.15
C MET A 1 26.52 9.99 6.91
N ASP A 2 26.23 9.65 8.18
CA ASP A 2 26.92 8.50 8.80
C ASP A 2 26.26 7.18 8.40
N TYR A 3 27.05 6.13 8.13
CA TYR A 3 26.54 4.80 7.76
C TYR A 3 25.52 4.24 8.77
N ALA A 4 25.78 4.44 10.07
CA ALA A 4 24.84 4.04 11.12
C ALA A 4 23.48 4.74 10.99
N ARG A 5 23.47 6.03 10.57
CA ARG A 5 22.25 6.78 10.28
C ARG A 5 21.55 6.22 9.03
N ALA A 6 22.29 5.88 7.97
CA ALA A 6 21.74 5.30 6.75
C ALA A 6 21.06 3.95 7.02
N VAL A 7 21.68 3.09 7.82
CA VAL A 7 21.10 1.79 8.22
C VAL A 7 19.83 1.96 9.06
N ARG A 8 19.81 2.93 9.99
CA ARG A 8 18.59 3.22 10.78
C ARG A 8 17.44 3.70 9.89
N LEU A 9 17.71 4.63 8.97
CA LEU A 9 16.70 5.12 8.04
C LEU A 9 16.18 4.00 7.12
N LYS A 10 17.07 3.14 6.61
CA LYS A 10 16.66 1.94 5.86
C LYS A 10 15.69 1.06 6.66
N LYS A 11 16.00 0.76 7.92
CA LYS A 11 15.13 -0.06 8.78
C LYS A 11 13.77 0.60 9.03
N MET A 12 13.76 1.91 9.28
CA MET A 12 12.54 2.68 9.47
C MET A 12 11.67 2.63 8.21
N LYS A 13 12.26 2.80 7.02
CA LYS A 13 11.51 2.73 5.76
C LYS A 13 10.94 1.35 5.45
N ILE A 14 11.64 0.28 5.80
CA ILE A 14 11.10 -1.09 5.68
C ILE A 14 9.88 -1.28 6.60
N TYR A 15 9.93 -0.71 7.80
CA TYR A 15 8.79 -0.74 8.71
C TYR A 15 7.60 0.06 8.17
N GLU A 16 7.84 1.28 7.65
CA GLU A 16 6.80 2.09 7.01
C GLU A 16 6.17 1.37 5.80
N GLU A 17 6.97 0.75 4.93
CA GLU A 17 6.48 -0.06 3.81
C GLU A 17 5.55 -1.17 4.27
N LYS A 18 5.93 -1.89 5.34
CA LYS A 18 5.09 -2.94 5.92
C LYS A 18 3.75 -2.39 6.41
N GLN A 19 3.74 -1.25 7.09
CA GLN A 19 2.50 -0.60 7.52
C GLN A 19 1.62 -0.20 6.34
N ARG A 20 2.21 0.36 5.27
CA ARG A 20 1.45 0.70 4.05
C ARG A 20 0.84 -0.52 3.37
N LEU A 21 1.54 -1.65 3.38
CA LEU A 21 1.00 -2.92 2.86
C LEU A 21 -0.20 -3.40 3.69
N GLU A 22 -0.13 -3.31 5.01
CA GLU A 22 -1.24 -3.64 5.91
C GLU A 22 -2.46 -2.73 5.65
N GLU A 23 -2.23 -1.41 5.51
CA GLU A 23 -3.28 -0.44 5.13
C GLU A 23 -3.93 -0.79 3.78
N ARG A 24 -3.11 -1.15 2.77
CA ARG A 24 -3.59 -1.55 1.45
C ARG A 24 -4.45 -2.80 1.48
N MET A 25 -4.05 -3.81 2.25
CA MET A 25 -4.83 -5.03 2.44
C MET A 25 -6.17 -4.74 3.10
N HIS A 26 -6.20 -3.84 4.10
CA HIS A 26 -7.45 -3.44 4.72
C HIS A 26 -8.37 -2.70 3.73
N ALA A 27 -7.81 -1.84 2.87
CA ALA A 27 -8.58 -1.18 1.82
C ALA A 27 -9.16 -2.18 0.79
N ASP A 28 -8.41 -3.23 0.41
CA ASP A 28 -8.94 -4.31 -0.44
C ASP A 28 -10.13 -5.02 0.21
N GLN A 29 -10.05 -5.33 1.50
CA GLN A 29 -11.16 -5.95 2.24
C GLN A 29 -12.42 -5.09 2.23
N LYS A 30 -12.27 -3.76 2.36
CA LYS A 30 -13.41 -2.83 2.25
C LYS A 30 -14.02 -2.85 0.86
N VAL A 31 -13.20 -2.84 -0.20
CA VAL A 31 -13.67 -2.93 -1.58
C VAL A 31 -14.44 -4.23 -1.80
N ASP A 32 -13.91 -5.36 -1.33
CA ASP A 32 -14.58 -6.66 -1.47
C ASP A 32 -15.92 -6.69 -0.72
N HIS A 33 -15.97 -6.12 0.49
CA HIS A 33 -17.23 -5.99 1.24
C HIS A 33 -18.25 -5.09 0.52
N ALA A 34 -17.82 -3.96 -0.03
CA ALA A 34 -18.69 -3.06 -0.79
C ALA A 34 -19.21 -3.72 -2.08
N ARG A 35 -18.36 -4.49 -2.78
CA ARG A 35 -18.76 -5.30 -3.95
C ARG A 35 -19.79 -6.35 -3.58
N GLN A 36 -19.58 -7.04 -2.46
CA GLN A 36 -20.54 -8.02 -1.98
C GLN A 36 -21.88 -7.37 -1.66
N HIS A 37 -21.88 -6.20 -1.00
CA HIS A 37 -23.12 -5.48 -0.70
C HIS A 37 -23.90 -5.10 -1.96
N VAL A 38 -23.24 -4.59 -3.01
CA VAL A 38 -23.87 -4.32 -4.32
C VAL A 38 -24.44 -5.60 -4.94
N SER A 39 -23.70 -6.71 -4.85
CA SER A 39 -24.17 -8.01 -5.35
C SER A 39 -25.41 -8.50 -4.61
N ASP A 40 -25.45 -8.33 -3.28
CA ASP A 40 -26.58 -8.74 -2.45
C ASP A 40 -27.83 -7.92 -2.78
N LEU A 41 -27.70 -6.60 -2.97
CA LEU A 41 -28.81 -5.74 -3.38
C LEU A 41 -29.37 -6.14 -4.75
N ARG A 42 -28.51 -6.52 -5.70
CA ARG A 42 -28.95 -7.02 -7.01
C ARG A 42 -29.69 -8.34 -6.92
N ALA A 43 -29.21 -9.25 -6.07
CA ALA A 43 -29.91 -10.51 -5.81
C ALA A 43 -31.28 -10.27 -5.16
N GLU A 44 -31.38 -9.31 -4.22
CA GLU A 44 -32.66 -8.90 -3.63
C GLU A 44 -33.62 -8.34 -4.69
N GLN A 45 -33.14 -7.49 -5.60
CA GLN A 45 -33.93 -6.97 -6.72
C GLN A 45 -34.46 -8.10 -7.62
N GLU A 46 -33.61 -9.06 -8.00
CA GLU A 46 -34.01 -10.21 -8.84
C GLU A 46 -35.07 -11.08 -8.15
N ILE A 47 -34.89 -11.37 -6.85
CA ILE A 47 -35.86 -12.14 -6.07
C ILE A 47 -37.19 -11.39 -5.98
N ALA A 48 -37.16 -10.09 -5.69
CA ALA A 48 -38.36 -9.27 -5.59
C ALA A 48 -39.13 -9.18 -6.92
N PHE A 49 -38.40 -9.02 -8.03
CA PHE A 49 -38.98 -9.04 -9.38
C PHE A 49 -39.62 -10.40 -9.71
N ALA A 50 -38.96 -11.50 -9.38
CA ALA A 50 -39.51 -12.83 -9.58
C ALA A 50 -40.79 -13.07 -8.75
N GLN A 51 -40.87 -12.51 -7.54
CA GLN A 51 -42.06 -12.59 -6.69
C GLN A 51 -43.23 -11.79 -7.28
N LEU A 52 -42.98 -10.56 -7.78
CA LEU A 52 -44.00 -9.77 -8.48
C LEU A 52 -44.61 -10.58 -9.63
N HIS A 53 -43.78 -11.13 -10.52
CA HIS A 53 -44.25 -11.86 -11.69
C HIS A 53 -45.12 -13.08 -11.36
N ARG A 54 -44.93 -13.70 -10.19
CA ARG A 54 -45.73 -14.86 -9.75
C ARG A 54 -47.01 -14.47 -9.02
N GLY A 55 -47.02 -13.35 -8.30
CA GLY A 55 -48.04 -13.04 -7.29
C GLY A 55 -48.91 -11.82 -7.59
N ALA A 56 -48.45 -10.86 -8.38
CA ALA A 56 -49.16 -9.60 -8.63
C ALA A 56 -50.38 -9.83 -9.52
N ARG A 57 -51.56 -9.44 -9.04
CA ARG A 57 -52.84 -9.62 -9.76
C ARG A 57 -53.64 -8.33 -9.89
N THR A 58 -53.35 -7.34 -9.07
CA THR A 58 -54.10 -6.09 -9.00
C THR A 58 -53.20 -4.89 -9.31
N ALA A 59 -53.82 -3.78 -9.73
CA ALA A 59 -53.10 -2.52 -9.95
C ALA A 59 -52.38 -2.01 -8.68
N ALA A 60 -52.93 -2.31 -7.49
CA ALA A 60 -52.30 -1.95 -6.22
C ALA A 60 -51.00 -2.72 -5.99
N ASP A 61 -50.94 -4.00 -6.35
CA ASP A 61 -49.72 -4.83 -6.25
C ASP A 61 -48.59 -4.25 -7.11
N PHE A 62 -48.90 -3.87 -8.36
CA PHE A 62 -47.93 -3.25 -9.26
C PHE A 62 -47.47 -1.87 -8.78
N GLN A 63 -48.36 -1.05 -8.20
CA GLN A 63 -47.98 0.25 -7.63
C GLN A 63 -47.09 0.12 -6.39
N GLN A 64 -47.38 -0.85 -5.51
CA GLN A 64 -46.56 -1.13 -4.34
C GLN A 64 -45.16 -1.61 -4.75
N TRP A 65 -45.08 -2.44 -5.78
CA TRP A 65 -43.79 -2.90 -6.31
C TRP A 65 -42.99 -1.79 -6.97
N ALA A 66 -43.62 -0.90 -7.75
CA ALA A 66 -42.93 0.24 -8.34
C ALA A 66 -42.22 1.12 -7.29
N ARG A 67 -42.87 1.34 -6.14
CA ARG A 67 -42.26 2.07 -5.00
C ARG A 67 -41.09 1.30 -4.38
N TYR A 68 -41.20 -0.02 -4.30
CA TYR A 68 -40.16 -0.87 -3.74
C TYR A 68 -38.94 -0.95 -4.68
N ASP A 69 -39.15 -1.08 -5.99
CA ASP A 69 -38.12 -1.03 -7.02
C ASP A 69 -37.37 0.31 -7.00
N GLU A 70 -38.11 1.42 -6.92
CA GLU A 70 -37.51 2.76 -6.79
C GLU A 70 -36.61 2.87 -5.54
N ALA A 71 -37.10 2.41 -4.38
CA ALA A 71 -36.31 2.38 -3.15
C ALA A 71 -35.08 1.45 -3.22
N LEU A 72 -35.15 0.34 -3.95
CA LEU A 72 -34.01 -0.55 -4.16
C LEU A 72 -32.97 0.06 -5.09
N ARG A 73 -33.39 0.79 -6.13
CA ARG A 73 -32.47 1.51 -7.03
C ARG A 73 -31.74 2.63 -6.31
N GLU A 74 -32.42 3.36 -5.42
CA GLU A 74 -31.77 4.38 -4.58
C GLU A 74 -30.70 3.75 -3.68
N LYS A 75 -31.00 2.61 -3.05
CA LYS A 75 -30.02 1.86 -2.24
C LYS A 75 -28.85 1.35 -3.06
N GLU A 76 -29.10 0.80 -4.25
CA GLU A 76 -28.03 0.36 -5.15
C GLU A 76 -27.15 1.54 -5.56
N GLY A 77 -27.74 2.70 -5.88
CA GLY A 77 -26.99 3.91 -6.18
C GLY A 77 -26.06 4.35 -5.04
N LEU A 78 -26.56 4.32 -3.80
CA LEU A 78 -25.74 4.61 -2.62
C LEU A 78 -24.63 3.57 -2.41
N ALA A 79 -24.92 2.29 -2.60
CA ALA A 79 -23.94 1.22 -2.45
C ALA A 79 -22.84 1.28 -3.53
N LEU A 80 -23.21 1.62 -4.77
CA LEU A 80 -22.26 1.85 -5.85
C LEU A 80 -21.35 3.04 -5.56
N HIS A 81 -21.91 4.13 -5.03
CA HIS A 81 -21.11 5.29 -4.63
C HIS A 81 -20.12 4.94 -3.51
N GLN A 82 -20.55 4.18 -2.49
CA GLN A 82 -19.65 3.68 -1.44
C GLN A 82 -18.55 2.76 -2.00
N LEU A 83 -18.89 1.94 -3.00
CA LEU A 83 -17.90 1.10 -3.68
C LEU A 83 -16.87 1.96 -4.43
N GLU A 84 -17.29 3.01 -5.12
CA GLU A 84 -16.38 3.96 -5.77
C GLU A 84 -15.43 4.62 -4.74
N GLU A 85 -15.95 5.11 -3.62
CA GLU A 85 -15.13 5.67 -2.53
C GLU A 85 -14.11 4.66 -1.99
N CYS A 86 -14.53 3.41 -1.77
CA CYS A 86 -13.62 2.35 -1.32
C CYS A 86 -12.53 2.04 -2.34
N VAL A 87 -12.86 2.05 -3.64
CA VAL A 87 -11.90 1.84 -4.73
C VAL A 87 -10.89 2.99 -4.78
N ASP A 88 -11.33 4.23 -4.59
CA ASP A 88 -10.46 5.39 -4.52
C ASP A 88 -9.52 5.32 -3.31
N GLU A 89 -10.01 4.94 -2.13
CA GLU A 89 -9.16 4.66 -0.95
C GLU A 89 -8.10 3.59 -1.24
N ALA A 90 -8.49 2.49 -1.90
CA ALA A 90 -7.58 1.41 -2.29
C ALA A 90 -6.52 1.86 -3.30
N ASN A 91 -6.88 2.74 -4.24
CA ASN A 91 -5.93 3.34 -5.18
C ASN A 91 -4.94 4.26 -4.47
N GLN A 92 -5.40 5.12 -3.56
CA GLN A 92 -4.52 5.96 -2.75
C GLN A 92 -3.56 5.14 -1.89
N ALA A 93 -4.05 4.06 -1.27
CA ALA A 93 -3.21 3.12 -0.52
C ALA A 93 -2.17 2.45 -1.43
N SER A 94 -2.53 2.11 -2.67
CA SER A 94 -1.60 1.54 -3.66
C SER A 94 -0.47 2.52 -4.00
N GLU A 95 -0.80 3.80 -4.21
CA GLU A 95 0.21 4.83 -4.42
C GLU A 95 1.12 5.00 -3.20
N ALA A 96 0.57 4.95 -1.98
CA ALA A 96 1.35 5.06 -0.76
C ALA A 96 2.34 3.89 -0.59
N VAL A 97 1.91 2.65 -0.89
CA VAL A 97 2.81 1.48 -0.94
C VAL A 97 3.90 1.67 -1.97
N PHE A 98 3.57 2.13 -3.18
CA PHE A 98 4.55 2.35 -4.23
C PHE A 98 5.61 3.38 -3.82
N ARG A 99 5.20 4.50 -3.21
CA ARG A 99 6.13 5.51 -2.69
C ARG A 99 7.00 4.95 -1.56
N ALA A 100 6.43 4.16 -0.65
CA ALA A 100 7.18 3.53 0.44
C ALA A 100 8.24 2.55 -0.10
N TYR A 101 7.90 1.77 -1.12
CA TYR A 101 8.86 0.89 -1.82
C TYR A 101 10.02 1.67 -2.45
N GLN A 102 9.72 2.78 -3.13
CA GLN A 102 10.74 3.66 -3.71
C GLN A 102 11.68 4.23 -2.64
N ASP A 103 11.14 4.63 -1.49
CA ASP A 103 11.93 5.08 -0.34
C ASP A 103 12.85 3.97 0.17
N VAL A 104 12.33 2.76 0.39
CA VAL A 104 13.14 1.61 0.83
C VAL A 104 14.30 1.36 -0.13
N TYR A 105 14.02 1.36 -1.44
CA TYR A 105 15.03 1.19 -2.47
C TYR A 105 16.10 2.28 -2.41
N ARG A 106 15.70 3.55 -2.31
CA ARG A 106 16.60 4.70 -2.21
C ARG A 106 17.50 4.61 -0.97
N PHE A 107 16.92 4.31 0.20
CA PHE A 107 17.70 4.22 1.44
C PHE A 107 18.60 2.99 1.50
N ARG A 108 18.25 1.91 0.79
CA ARG A 108 19.14 0.78 0.57
C ARG A 108 20.39 1.20 -0.22
N GLN A 109 20.21 1.89 -1.35
CA GLN A 109 21.34 2.39 -2.15
C GLN A 109 22.23 3.33 -1.34
N LEU A 110 21.64 4.25 -0.58
CA LEU A 110 22.38 5.17 0.29
C LEU A 110 23.22 4.42 1.34
N ALA A 111 22.65 3.39 1.98
CA ALA A 111 23.39 2.58 2.95
C ALA A 111 24.56 1.82 2.30
N GLU A 112 24.38 1.30 1.09
CA GLU A 112 25.43 0.61 0.33
C GLU A 112 26.56 1.57 -0.08
N LEU A 113 26.23 2.79 -0.52
CA LEU A 113 27.22 3.84 -0.83
C LEU A 113 28.01 4.27 0.40
N GLU A 114 27.35 4.51 1.53
CA GLU A 114 28.04 4.89 2.78
C GLU A 114 28.92 3.75 3.32
N ARG A 115 28.51 2.48 3.13
CA ARG A 115 29.35 1.32 3.44
C ARG A 115 30.62 1.29 2.58
N SER A 116 30.47 1.51 1.27
CA SER A 116 31.61 1.57 0.35
C SER A 116 32.56 2.71 0.70
N ARG A 117 32.02 3.89 1.05
CA ARG A 117 32.80 5.04 1.50
C ARG A 117 33.62 4.72 2.74
N LEU A 118 33.00 4.16 3.77
CA LEU A 118 33.70 3.75 5.00
C LEU A 118 34.81 2.72 4.74
N GLN A 119 34.56 1.76 3.85
CA GLN A 119 35.57 0.77 3.49
C GLN A 119 36.76 1.41 2.79
N LYS A 120 36.55 2.37 1.88
CA LYS A 120 37.62 3.12 1.21
C LYS A 120 38.41 3.98 2.21
N GLU A 121 37.72 4.69 3.10
CA GLU A 121 38.37 5.50 4.14
C GLU A 121 39.24 4.62 5.07
N ARG A 122 38.74 3.43 5.45
CA ARG A 122 39.49 2.48 6.25
C ARG A 122 40.75 1.98 5.52
N LEU A 123 40.61 1.55 4.27
CA LEU A 123 41.74 1.09 3.46
C LEU A 123 42.78 2.20 3.27
N SER A 124 42.35 3.44 3.00
CA SER A 124 43.25 4.58 2.87
C SER A 124 44.06 4.84 4.15
N ARG A 125 43.43 4.75 5.33
CA ARG A 125 44.14 4.86 6.62
C ARG A 125 45.13 3.72 6.83
N GLU A 126 44.74 2.49 6.49
CA GLU A 126 45.62 1.31 6.59
C GLU A 126 46.85 1.45 5.67
N TRP A 127 46.66 1.95 4.44
CA TRP A 127 47.76 2.25 3.51
C TRP A 127 48.69 3.35 4.03
N HIS A 128 48.14 4.48 4.50
CA HIS A 128 48.95 5.56 5.05
C HIS A 128 49.77 5.11 6.28
N ALA A 129 49.18 4.32 7.18
CA ALA A 129 49.88 3.78 8.33
C ALA A 129 51.02 2.83 7.92
N LEU A 130 50.82 2.03 6.85
CA LEU A 130 51.86 1.18 6.31
C LEU A 130 52.99 2.00 5.70
N ASP A 131 52.68 3.04 4.91
CA ASP A 131 53.68 3.93 4.32
C ASP A 131 54.52 4.63 5.41
N GLU A 132 53.87 5.18 6.44
CA GLU A 132 54.57 5.78 7.59
C GLU A 132 55.46 4.76 8.30
N TRP A 133 54.99 3.53 8.50
CA TRP A 133 55.79 2.48 9.12
C TRP A 133 57.01 2.11 8.28
N VAL A 134 56.86 1.99 6.95
CA VAL A 134 57.97 1.71 6.03
C VAL A 134 59.00 2.84 6.09
N LEU A 135 58.56 4.10 5.98
CA LEU A 135 59.43 5.28 6.02
C LEU A 135 60.19 5.39 7.35
N ASN A 136 59.51 5.19 8.47
CA ASN A 136 60.16 5.25 9.78
C ASN A 136 61.21 4.14 9.94
N ARG A 137 60.95 2.94 9.43
CA ARG A 137 61.87 1.80 9.54
C ARG A 137 63.10 1.93 8.62
N SER A 138 62.94 2.51 7.43
CA SER A 138 64.07 2.78 6.53
C SER A 138 64.96 3.93 7.02
N VAL A 139 64.41 4.90 7.76
CA VAL A 139 65.19 5.95 8.44
C VAL A 139 65.98 5.42 9.64
N THR A 140 65.48 4.40 10.35
CA THR A 140 66.19 3.80 11.51
C THR A 140 67.30 2.81 11.16
N ASN A 141 67.46 2.44 9.88
CA ASN A 141 68.44 1.44 9.42
C ASN A 141 69.68 2.05 8.73
N THR A 142 69.88 3.37 8.84
CA THR A 142 71.13 4.09 8.50
C THR A 142 71.85 4.51 9.75
#